data_AF-A0A2S9J9S2-F1
#
_entry.id   AF-A0A2S9J9S2-F1
#
_cell.length_a   1.000
_cell.length_b   1.000
_cell.length_c   1.000
_cell.angle_alpha   90.00
_cell.angle_beta   90.00
_cell.angle_gamma   90.00
#
_symmetry.space_group_name_H-M   'P 1'
#
loop_
_entity.id
_entity.type
_entity.pdbx_description
1 polymer ?
#
loop_
_entity_poly.entity_id
_entity_poly.type
_entity_poly.pdbx_seq_one_letter_code
_entity_poly.pdbx_strand_id
1 'polypeptide(L)'
;MARKNLFEMTPDTAEPEAAAPVRTTLGRPLLGLDRPLRPASPVGAISQSLDGISAKAQRAEEIEKRLAEGQAIIELDPSLVDASFVVDRLGVDAEDQSGLVDQIREHGQQVPILVRPHPERAGRFQVAYGHRRLAAIKEIGGTVKAVVRDLTDEQLIVSQGQENNARTDLSFIERCYFAAKLETKGFGRETIMSSLGVDKAALSRMIALVRRVPSPLIEAIGPAPSFGRQRWAEIADMVEERAKRMRALKHVEDADFRAARSDARFQIIFDLLKISKDKPRVTAWTAPDGTSPAKIKETDTALNIAFDKRGGAQFGAFVERKLLTLFEEFRKETGD
;
A
#
# COMPACT_ATOMS: atom_id res chain seq x y z
N MET A 1 54.78 -40.46 8.82
CA MET A 1 54.06 -41.29 7.83
C MET A 1 53.10 -40.34 7.11
N ALA A 2 53.21 -39.96 5.83
CA ALA A 2 53.66 -40.66 4.61
C ALA A 2 52.82 -41.92 4.34
N ARG A 3 52.21 -42.14 3.16
CA ARG A 3 52.50 -41.69 1.77
C ARG A 3 51.32 -40.85 1.19
N LYS A 4 51.40 -39.96 0.19
CA LYS A 4 52.23 -39.72 -1.03
C LYS A 4 51.61 -40.28 -2.34
N ASN A 5 51.01 -39.37 -3.13
CA ASN A 5 50.98 -39.20 -4.61
C ASN A 5 50.48 -40.39 -5.49
N LEU A 6 50.36 -40.39 -6.83
CA LEU A 6 50.68 -39.53 -8.01
C LEU A 6 49.74 -39.98 -9.18
N PHE A 7 49.40 -39.34 -10.32
CA PHE A 7 49.75 -38.12 -11.11
C PHE A 7 48.54 -37.10 -11.11
N GLU A 8 48.48 -35.90 -11.72
CA GLU A 8 49.07 -35.21 -12.92
C GLU A 8 48.32 -35.42 -14.28
N MET A 9 48.55 -34.54 -15.29
CA MET A 9 47.57 -34.14 -16.35
C MET A 9 48.22 -33.74 -17.71
N THR A 10 47.43 -33.76 -18.81
CA THR A 10 47.66 -33.16 -20.16
C THR A 10 48.91 -33.65 -20.97
N PRO A 11 49.20 -33.14 -22.18
CA PRO A 11 48.48 -33.46 -23.44
C PRO A 11 49.42 -33.87 -24.61
N ASP A 12 48.87 -34.24 -25.78
CA ASP A 12 49.59 -34.06 -27.06
C ASP A 12 48.64 -33.91 -28.28
N THR A 13 49.17 -33.49 -29.43
CA THR A 13 48.42 -32.95 -30.58
C THR A 13 48.91 -33.55 -31.91
N ALA A 14 48.04 -34.21 -32.69
CA ALA A 14 48.34 -34.62 -34.07
C ALA A 14 47.10 -34.83 -34.96
N GLU A 15 46.93 -33.94 -35.95
CA GLU A 15 46.38 -34.26 -37.28
C GLU A 15 47.57 -34.34 -38.27
N PRO A 16 47.42 -34.70 -39.57
CA PRO A 16 46.25 -35.20 -40.30
C PRO A 16 46.52 -36.50 -41.11
N GLU A 17 45.46 -37.14 -41.63
CA GLU A 17 45.42 -37.55 -43.06
C GLU A 17 43.98 -37.84 -43.54
N ALA A 18 43.80 -38.01 -44.86
CA ALA A 18 42.51 -37.84 -45.53
C ALA A 18 41.93 -39.10 -46.21
N ALA A 19 40.60 -39.24 -46.17
CA ALA A 19 39.83 -40.01 -47.14
C ALA A 19 38.38 -39.49 -47.27
N ALA A 20 37.88 -39.39 -48.49
CA ALA A 20 36.50 -38.98 -48.82
C ALA A 20 35.85 -40.05 -49.75
N PRO A 21 34.53 -40.02 -50.05
CA PRO A 21 33.64 -40.98 -49.42
C PRO A 21 33.11 -42.07 -50.37
N VAL A 22 32.91 -43.29 -49.84
CA VAL A 22 32.20 -44.36 -50.54
C VAL A 22 30.68 -44.20 -50.35
N ARG A 23 29.95 -44.03 -51.45
CA ARG A 23 28.48 -44.07 -51.47
C ARG A 23 27.98 -45.51 -51.57
N THR A 24 27.24 -45.99 -50.57
CA THR A 24 26.49 -47.26 -50.64
C THR A 24 24.99 -47.01 -50.73
N THR A 25 24.47 -47.04 -51.96
CA THR A 25 23.02 -47.05 -52.21
C THR A 25 22.45 -48.44 -52.01
N LEU A 26 21.52 -48.62 -51.06
CA LEU A 26 20.61 -49.77 -51.03
C LEU A 26 19.32 -49.38 -50.31
N GLY A 27 18.26 -49.12 -51.08
CA GLY A 27 16.94 -48.82 -50.55
C GLY A 27 15.98 -50.00 -50.65
N ARG A 28 15.02 -50.09 -49.71
CA ARG A 28 13.73 -50.75 -49.91
C ARG A 28 12.61 -49.91 -49.26
N PRO A 29 11.47 -49.69 -49.94
CA PRO A 29 10.41 -48.80 -49.46
C PRO A 29 9.35 -49.54 -48.63
N LEU A 30 8.57 -48.79 -47.86
CA LEU A 30 7.25 -49.20 -47.34
C LEU A 30 6.25 -48.04 -47.39
N LEU A 31 4.97 -48.40 -47.54
CA LEU A 31 3.79 -47.53 -47.64
C LEU A 31 3.81 -46.51 -48.79
N GLY A 32 3.38 -46.98 -49.97
CA GLY A 32 3.16 -46.14 -51.14
C GLY A 32 2.03 -45.13 -50.92
N LEU A 33 2.35 -43.86 -51.16
CA LEU A 33 1.39 -42.78 -51.34
C LEU A 33 1.99 -41.79 -52.35
N ASP A 34 2.14 -42.26 -53.60
CA ASP A 34 2.76 -41.52 -54.70
C ASP A 34 1.99 -40.22 -54.98
N ARG A 35 2.48 -39.12 -54.42
CA ARG A 35 2.08 -37.78 -54.84
C ARG A 35 2.81 -37.45 -56.14
N PRO A 36 2.13 -37.35 -57.29
CA PRO A 36 2.78 -36.89 -58.51
C PRO A 36 3.25 -35.46 -58.31
N LEU A 37 4.57 -35.25 -58.43
CA LEU A 37 5.17 -33.92 -58.50
C LEU A 37 4.70 -33.24 -59.79
N ARG A 38 3.59 -32.50 -59.70
CA ARG A 38 3.11 -31.65 -60.79
C ARG A 38 4.19 -30.60 -61.08
N PRO A 39 4.59 -30.40 -62.35
CA PRO A 39 5.46 -29.27 -62.70
C PRO A 39 4.77 -27.95 -62.33
N ALA A 40 5.54 -26.98 -61.86
CA ALA A 40 5.00 -25.68 -61.45
C ALA A 40 4.57 -24.87 -62.69
N SER A 41 3.27 -24.89 -63.01
CA SER A 41 2.69 -24.01 -64.02
C SER A 41 2.90 -22.53 -63.65
N PRO A 42 3.16 -21.62 -64.61
CA PRO A 42 3.51 -20.22 -64.32
C PRO A 42 2.50 -19.46 -63.43
N VAL A 43 1.23 -19.85 -63.49
CA VAL A 43 0.14 -19.26 -62.68
C VAL A 43 0.31 -19.53 -61.18
N GLY A 44 0.95 -20.64 -60.78
CA GLY A 44 1.13 -21.02 -59.38
C GLY A 44 2.03 -20.07 -58.59
N ALA A 45 3.02 -19.46 -59.25
CA ALA A 45 3.91 -18.47 -58.63
C ALA A 45 3.16 -17.17 -58.25
N ILE A 46 2.11 -16.82 -59.00
CA ILE A 46 1.26 -15.65 -58.71
C ILE A 46 0.33 -15.94 -57.53
N SER A 47 -0.20 -17.17 -57.41
CA SER A 47 -0.94 -17.55 -56.20
C SER A 47 -0.03 -17.43 -54.96
N GLN A 48 1.16 -18.02 -55.00
CA GLN A 48 2.10 -17.97 -53.86
C GLN A 48 2.55 -16.55 -53.50
N SER A 49 2.64 -15.63 -54.46
CA SER A 49 2.94 -14.22 -54.14
C SER A 49 1.73 -13.49 -53.54
N LEU A 50 0.50 -13.78 -53.98
CA LEU A 50 -0.73 -13.25 -53.38
C LEU A 50 -0.97 -13.81 -51.97
N ASP A 51 -0.77 -15.12 -51.76
CA ASP A 51 -0.79 -15.77 -50.45
C ASP A 51 0.26 -15.15 -49.51
N GLY A 52 1.47 -14.89 -50.03
CA GLY A 52 2.56 -14.23 -49.31
C GLY A 52 2.31 -12.74 -49.01
N ILE A 53 1.53 -12.03 -49.83
CA ILE A 53 1.09 -10.65 -49.57
C ILE A 53 -0.02 -10.65 -48.52
N SER A 54 -1.02 -11.53 -48.66
CA SER A 54 -2.12 -11.69 -47.69
C SER A 54 -1.58 -12.04 -46.29
N ALA A 55 -0.70 -13.03 -46.19
CA ALA A 55 -0.05 -13.40 -44.93
C ALA A 55 0.88 -12.32 -44.36
N LYS A 56 1.40 -11.39 -45.19
CA LYS A 56 2.12 -10.19 -44.71
C LYS A 56 1.17 -9.12 -44.20
N ALA A 57 0.07 -8.86 -44.90
CA ALA A 57 -0.96 -7.92 -44.46
C ALA A 57 -1.55 -8.34 -43.11
N GLN A 58 -1.98 -9.61 -42.99
CA GLN A 58 -2.49 -10.17 -41.74
C GLN A 58 -1.48 -10.09 -40.58
N ARG A 59 -0.18 -10.28 -40.84
CA ARG A 59 0.87 -10.11 -39.83
C ARG A 59 1.14 -8.65 -39.47
N ALA A 60 1.03 -7.72 -40.42
CA ALA A 60 1.14 -6.30 -40.15
C ALA A 60 -0.04 -5.81 -39.30
N GLU A 61 -1.26 -6.20 -39.69
CA GLU A 61 -2.51 -5.94 -38.96
C GLU A 61 -2.50 -6.60 -37.56
N GLU A 62 -1.94 -7.80 -37.41
CA GLU A 62 -1.71 -8.43 -36.11
C GLU A 62 -0.66 -7.68 -35.27
N ILE A 63 0.41 -7.17 -35.88
CA ILE A 63 1.43 -6.35 -35.17
C ILE A 63 0.83 -5.00 -34.75
N GLU A 64 0.08 -4.33 -35.62
CA GLU A 64 -0.66 -3.09 -35.29
C GLU A 64 -1.68 -3.32 -34.19
N LYS A 65 -2.42 -4.45 -34.22
CA LYS A 65 -3.34 -4.85 -33.16
C LYS A 65 -2.62 -5.15 -31.84
N ARG A 66 -1.45 -5.81 -31.88
CA ARG A 66 -0.60 -6.03 -30.69
C ARG A 66 0.02 -4.71 -30.15
N LEU A 67 0.25 -3.72 -31.01
CA LEU A 67 0.60 -2.35 -30.59
C LEU A 67 -0.60 -1.69 -29.88
N ALA A 68 -1.79 -1.72 -30.47
CA ALA A 68 -3.02 -1.14 -29.91
C ALA A 68 -3.49 -1.83 -28.61
N GLU A 69 -3.29 -3.15 -28.48
CA GLU A 69 -3.51 -3.90 -27.24
C GLU A 69 -2.45 -3.61 -26.15
N GLY A 70 -1.43 -2.79 -26.45
CA GLY A 70 -0.33 -2.52 -25.54
C GLY A 70 0.43 -3.79 -25.17
N GLN A 71 0.95 -4.48 -26.19
CA GLN A 71 1.95 -5.56 -26.03
C GLN A 71 3.37 -5.08 -26.35
N ALA A 72 3.51 -3.94 -27.03
CA ALA A 72 4.80 -3.30 -27.28
C ALA A 72 5.31 -2.55 -26.04
N ILE A 73 6.56 -2.80 -25.65
CA ILE A 73 7.30 -1.97 -24.69
C ILE A 73 7.99 -0.87 -25.48
N ILE A 74 7.73 0.38 -25.11
CA ILE A 74 8.42 1.56 -25.65
C ILE A 74 9.28 2.22 -24.57
N GLU A 75 10.21 3.07 -24.98
CA GLU A 75 10.95 3.93 -24.06
C GLU A 75 10.40 5.36 -24.11
N LEU A 76 10.10 5.91 -22.94
CA LEU A 76 9.60 7.28 -22.76
C LEU A 76 10.59 8.10 -21.93
N ASP A 77 10.62 9.41 -22.16
CA ASP A 77 11.18 10.35 -21.19
C ASP A 77 10.27 10.40 -19.95
N PRO A 78 10.78 10.12 -18.73
CA PRO A 78 10.01 10.25 -17.50
C PRO A 78 9.37 11.64 -17.30
N SER A 79 9.91 12.71 -17.89
CA SER A 79 9.33 14.07 -17.85
C SER A 79 7.94 14.13 -18.49
N LEU A 80 7.67 13.26 -19.48
CA LEU A 80 6.38 13.15 -20.17
C LEU A 80 5.35 12.34 -19.37
N VAL A 81 5.75 11.65 -18.30
CA VAL A 81 4.89 10.76 -17.51
C VAL A 81 4.50 11.40 -16.17
N ASP A 82 3.21 11.68 -16.02
CA ASP A 82 2.56 12.15 -14.81
C ASP A 82 2.12 11.00 -13.88
N ALA A 83 1.90 11.31 -12.60
CA ALA A 83 1.31 10.41 -11.62
C ALA A 83 -0.18 10.12 -11.91
N SER A 84 -0.68 9.00 -11.38
CA SER A 84 -2.12 8.74 -11.29
C SER A 84 -2.84 9.88 -10.55
N PHE A 85 -4.08 10.17 -10.95
CA PHE A 85 -4.95 11.12 -10.25
C PHE A 85 -5.45 10.61 -8.89
N VAL A 86 -5.05 9.38 -8.49
CA VAL A 86 -5.23 8.81 -7.15
C VAL A 86 -3.92 8.21 -6.67
N VAL A 87 -3.42 8.72 -5.53
CA VAL A 87 -2.32 8.08 -4.80
C VAL A 87 -2.90 6.91 -3.99
N ASP A 88 -2.28 5.74 -4.12
CA ASP A 88 -2.70 4.48 -3.51
C ASP A 88 -2.04 4.20 -2.15
N ARG A 89 -0.80 4.65 -1.95
CA ARG A 89 -0.02 4.47 -0.71
C ARG A 89 0.00 5.69 0.21
N LEU A 90 0.06 5.44 1.51
CA LEU A 90 0.19 6.46 2.55
C LEU A 90 1.66 6.80 2.82
N GLY A 91 2.31 7.37 1.82
CA GLY A 91 3.73 7.74 1.84
C GLY A 91 4.62 6.72 1.11
N VAL A 92 5.93 6.97 1.18
CA VAL A 92 6.97 6.11 0.61
C VAL A 92 8.09 6.02 1.64
N ASP A 93 8.42 4.82 2.12
CA ASP A 93 9.59 4.61 2.97
C ASP A 93 10.87 4.84 2.13
N ALA A 94 11.71 5.79 2.56
CA ALA A 94 12.88 6.22 1.80
C ALA A 94 13.93 5.12 1.66
N GLU A 95 14.14 4.32 2.72
CA GLU A 95 14.99 3.12 2.74
C GLU A 95 14.61 2.15 1.60
N ASP A 96 13.30 1.92 1.47
CA ASP A 96 12.69 1.03 0.47
C ASP A 96 12.82 1.58 -0.97
N GLN A 97 12.88 2.90 -1.12
CA GLN A 97 13.08 3.55 -2.42
C GLN A 97 14.56 3.52 -2.85
N SER A 98 15.52 3.73 -1.94
CA SER A 98 16.95 3.65 -2.25
C SER A 98 17.38 2.27 -2.77
N GLY A 99 16.91 1.18 -2.15
CA GLY A 99 17.22 -0.18 -2.62
C GLY A 99 16.71 -0.46 -4.04
N LEU A 100 15.56 0.12 -4.43
CA LEU A 100 15.03 0.03 -5.79
C LEU A 100 15.83 0.87 -6.79
N VAL A 101 16.34 2.04 -6.38
CA VAL A 101 17.22 2.89 -7.18
C VAL A 101 18.53 2.16 -7.50
N ASP A 102 19.19 1.58 -6.50
CA ASP A 102 20.44 0.86 -6.71
C ASP A 102 20.25 -0.40 -7.57
N GLN A 103 19.17 -1.17 -7.34
CA GLN A 103 18.84 -2.31 -8.19
C GLN A 103 18.64 -1.92 -9.66
N ILE A 104 17.93 -0.81 -9.94
CA ILE A 104 17.70 -0.33 -11.31
C ILE A 104 18.98 0.24 -11.92
N ARG A 105 19.88 0.84 -11.12
CA ARG A 105 21.17 1.34 -11.60
C ARG A 105 22.12 0.21 -12.01
N GLU A 106 22.12 -0.91 -11.28
CA GLU A 106 22.96 -2.08 -11.55
C GLU A 106 22.39 -2.99 -12.65
N HIS A 107 21.10 -3.35 -12.55
CA HIS A 107 20.46 -4.36 -13.40
C HIS A 107 19.55 -3.77 -14.50
N GLY A 108 19.41 -2.45 -14.56
CA GLY A 108 18.49 -1.76 -15.48
C GLY A 108 17.02 -1.99 -15.16
N GLN A 109 16.14 -1.36 -15.95
CA GLN A 109 14.70 -1.63 -15.84
C GLN A 109 14.35 -2.99 -16.47
N GLN A 110 14.04 -3.96 -15.61
CA GLN A 110 13.59 -5.31 -15.97
C GLN A 110 12.09 -5.39 -16.28
N VAL A 111 11.24 -4.75 -15.46
CA VAL A 111 9.76 -4.79 -15.62
C VAL A 111 9.24 -3.39 -16.00
N PRO A 112 8.46 -3.25 -17.09
CA PRO A 112 7.93 -1.97 -17.56
C PRO A 112 6.95 -1.34 -16.54
N ILE A 113 6.64 -0.05 -16.73
CA ILE A 113 5.46 0.58 -16.13
C ILE A 113 4.28 0.49 -17.09
N LEU A 114 3.04 0.55 -16.60
CA LEU A 114 1.86 0.74 -17.45
C LEU A 114 1.45 2.21 -17.43
N VAL A 115 1.26 2.80 -18.61
CA VAL A 115 0.76 4.17 -18.79
C VAL A 115 -0.41 4.20 -19.77
N ARG A 116 -1.19 5.27 -19.71
CA ARG A 116 -2.14 5.69 -20.76
C ARG A 116 -1.76 7.06 -21.32
N PRO A 117 -2.20 7.44 -22.52
CA PRO A 117 -2.19 8.85 -22.94
C PRO A 117 -2.96 9.72 -21.94
N HIS A 118 -2.50 10.94 -21.66
CA HIS A 118 -3.17 11.83 -20.71
C HIS A 118 -4.43 12.44 -21.34
N PRO A 119 -5.63 12.24 -20.78
CA PRO A 119 -6.91 12.56 -21.46
C PRO A 119 -7.04 14.04 -21.83
N GLU A 120 -6.52 14.95 -21.00
CA GLU A 120 -6.59 16.40 -21.23
C GLU A 120 -5.38 16.99 -21.98
N ARG A 121 -4.29 16.22 -22.17
CA ARG A 121 -2.97 16.79 -22.51
C ARG A 121 -2.19 15.91 -23.48
N ALA A 122 -2.41 16.15 -24.77
CA ALA A 122 -1.73 15.48 -25.87
C ALA A 122 -0.20 15.47 -25.72
N GLY A 123 0.44 14.37 -26.10
CA GLY A 123 1.89 14.17 -25.99
C GLY A 123 2.42 13.89 -24.58
N ARG A 124 1.58 13.87 -23.54
CA ARG A 124 1.94 13.44 -22.18
C ARG A 124 1.17 12.19 -21.79
N PHE A 125 1.71 11.45 -20.83
CA PHE A 125 1.20 10.16 -20.38
C PHE A 125 0.87 10.19 -18.89
N GLN A 126 -0.03 9.32 -18.45
CA GLN A 126 -0.36 9.11 -17.04
C GLN A 126 -0.06 7.67 -16.65
N VAL A 127 0.69 7.46 -15.57
CA VAL A 127 0.99 6.13 -15.05
C VAL A 127 -0.22 5.50 -14.36
N ALA A 128 -0.49 4.23 -14.70
CA ALA A 128 -1.49 3.40 -14.04
C ALA A 128 -0.86 2.60 -12.89
N TYR A 129 0.29 1.95 -13.14
CA TYR A 129 1.08 1.29 -12.09
C TYR A 129 2.59 1.47 -12.30
N GLY A 130 3.35 1.27 -11.23
CA GLY A 130 4.82 1.38 -11.24
C GLY A 130 5.37 2.71 -10.73
N HIS A 131 4.57 3.49 -9.99
CA HIS A 131 4.93 4.80 -9.43
C HIS A 131 6.34 4.87 -8.80
N ARG A 132 6.71 3.93 -7.92
CA ARG A 132 8.06 3.85 -7.30
C ARG A 132 9.19 3.68 -8.31
N ARG A 133 8.96 2.93 -9.38
CA ARG A 133 9.92 2.71 -10.47
C ARG A 133 10.05 3.94 -11.37
N LEU A 134 8.95 4.64 -11.65
CA LEU A 134 8.99 5.93 -12.34
C LEU A 134 9.77 6.97 -11.51
N ALA A 135 9.58 7.00 -10.20
CA ALA A 135 10.35 7.87 -9.30
C ALA A 135 11.85 7.50 -9.28
N ALA A 136 12.19 6.21 -9.18
CA ALA A 136 13.57 5.74 -9.18
C ALA A 136 14.30 6.09 -10.50
N ILE A 137 13.63 5.97 -11.65
CA ILE A 137 14.23 6.33 -12.96
C ILE A 137 14.33 7.85 -13.13
N LYS A 138 13.43 8.65 -12.53
CA LYS A 138 13.58 10.11 -12.43
C LYS A 138 14.77 10.54 -11.59
N GLU A 139 15.16 9.73 -10.60
CA GLU A 139 16.32 9.97 -9.74
C GLU A 139 17.65 9.52 -10.38
N ILE A 140 17.66 8.38 -11.08
CA ILE A 140 18.83 7.86 -11.81
C ILE A 140 19.14 8.70 -13.06
N GLY A 141 18.09 9.17 -13.75
CA GLY A 141 18.18 9.78 -15.08
C GLY A 141 18.23 8.73 -16.19
N GLY A 142 17.47 8.96 -17.27
CA GLY A 142 17.36 8.05 -18.42
C GLY A 142 15.92 7.87 -18.89
N THR A 143 15.71 6.94 -19.82
CA THR A 143 14.38 6.56 -20.32
C THR A 143 13.70 5.56 -19.37
N VAL A 144 12.36 5.61 -19.32
CA VAL A 144 11.53 4.61 -18.66
C VAL A 144 10.88 3.70 -19.70
N LYS A 145 11.07 2.40 -19.55
CA LYS A 145 10.35 1.36 -20.32
C LYS A 145 8.90 1.34 -19.87
N ALA A 146 7.99 1.59 -20.80
CA ALA A 146 6.57 1.69 -20.57
C ALA A 146 5.79 0.84 -21.58
N VAL A 147 4.69 0.25 -21.12
CA VAL A 147 3.60 -0.24 -21.97
C VAL A 147 2.56 0.87 -22.00
N VAL A 148 2.15 1.29 -23.21
CA VAL A 148 1.03 2.22 -23.39
C VAL A 148 -0.24 1.42 -23.65
N ARG A 149 -1.35 1.77 -22.98
CA ARG A 149 -2.70 1.32 -23.31
C ARG A 149 -3.68 2.47 -23.21
N ASP A 150 -4.66 2.48 -24.10
CA ASP A 150 -5.82 3.34 -23.95
C ASP A 150 -6.72 2.77 -22.83
N LEU A 151 -6.89 3.55 -21.78
CA LEU A 151 -7.62 3.17 -20.56
C LEU A 151 -8.52 4.31 -20.12
N THR A 152 -9.80 4.03 -19.86
CA THR A 152 -10.68 4.94 -19.13
C THR A 152 -10.20 5.14 -17.68
N ASP A 153 -10.75 6.12 -16.96
CA ASP A 153 -10.39 6.37 -15.56
C ASP A 153 -10.69 5.14 -14.69
N GLU A 154 -11.82 4.47 -14.93
CA GLU A 154 -12.22 3.22 -14.28
C GLU A 154 -11.21 2.10 -14.56
N GLN A 155 -10.81 1.94 -15.83
CA GLN A 155 -9.86 0.91 -16.24
C GLN A 155 -8.45 1.16 -15.68
N LEU A 156 -8.03 2.42 -15.57
CA LEU A 156 -6.79 2.79 -14.87
C LEU A 156 -6.87 2.42 -13.39
N ILE A 157 -7.96 2.78 -12.70
CA ILE A 157 -8.17 2.47 -11.28
C ILE A 157 -8.20 0.96 -11.03
N VAL A 158 -8.88 0.19 -11.88
CA VAL A 158 -8.88 -1.28 -11.78
C VAL A 158 -7.49 -1.85 -12.00
N SER A 159 -6.74 -1.36 -13.01
CA SER A 159 -5.36 -1.79 -13.27
C SER A 159 -4.40 -1.45 -12.12
N GLN A 160 -4.52 -0.26 -11.53
CA GLN A 160 -3.72 0.21 -10.40
C GLN A 160 -4.01 -0.62 -9.14
N GLY A 161 -5.28 -0.93 -8.87
CA GLY A 161 -5.68 -1.70 -7.70
C GLY A 161 -5.29 -3.18 -7.80
N GLN A 162 -5.51 -3.82 -8.95
CA GLN A 162 -5.16 -5.22 -9.20
C GLN A 162 -3.66 -5.48 -8.99
N GLU A 163 -2.78 -4.63 -9.53
CA GLU A 163 -1.33 -4.75 -9.35
C GLU A 163 -0.90 -4.62 -7.87
N ASN A 164 -1.54 -3.73 -7.10
CA ASN A 164 -1.26 -3.57 -5.67
C ASN A 164 -1.80 -4.75 -4.83
N ASN A 165 -2.97 -5.29 -5.16
CA ASN A 165 -3.54 -6.45 -4.45
C ASN A 165 -2.74 -7.74 -4.72
N ALA A 166 -2.30 -7.94 -5.96
CA ALA A 166 -1.51 -9.12 -6.36
C ALA A 166 -0.18 -9.23 -5.60
N ARG A 167 0.37 -8.10 -5.13
CA ARG A 167 1.58 -8.02 -4.30
C ARG A 167 1.31 -8.15 -2.80
N THR A 168 0.06 -8.07 -2.36
CA THR A 168 -0.35 -7.94 -0.94
C THR A 168 0.23 -6.72 -0.20
N ASP A 169 0.77 -5.73 -0.93
CA ASP A 169 1.54 -4.60 -0.40
C ASP A 169 0.75 -3.60 0.46
N LEU A 170 -0.54 -3.38 0.18
CA LEU A 170 -1.32 -2.32 0.82
C LEU A 170 -1.82 -2.74 2.20
N SER A 171 -1.55 -1.91 3.21
CA SER A 171 -2.08 -2.04 4.56
C SER A 171 -3.62 -2.02 4.60
N PHE A 172 -4.20 -2.43 5.72
CA PHE A 172 -5.65 -2.39 5.88
C PHE A 172 -6.22 -0.96 5.74
N ILE A 173 -5.56 0.05 6.32
CA ILE A 173 -6.04 1.43 6.27
C ILE A 173 -5.86 2.06 4.88
N GLU A 174 -4.77 1.78 4.16
CA GLU A 174 -4.58 2.26 2.78
C GLU A 174 -5.70 1.79 1.86
N ARG A 175 -6.05 0.50 1.90
CA ARG A 175 -7.17 -0.04 1.09
C ARG A 175 -8.50 0.64 1.44
N CYS A 176 -8.72 0.98 2.71
CA CYS A 176 -9.91 1.74 3.12
C CYS A 176 -9.87 3.20 2.65
N TYR A 177 -8.71 3.83 2.73
CA TYR A 177 -8.53 5.25 2.41
C TYR A 177 -8.57 5.50 0.90
N PHE A 178 -8.00 4.59 0.12
CA PHE A 178 -8.15 4.53 -1.35
C PHE A 178 -9.62 4.35 -1.75
N ALA A 179 -10.35 3.40 -1.14
CA ALA A 179 -11.78 3.22 -1.38
C ALA A 179 -12.60 4.50 -1.13
N ALA A 180 -12.31 5.20 -0.04
CA ALA A 180 -12.97 6.47 0.28
C ALA A 180 -12.60 7.60 -0.70
N LYS A 181 -11.31 7.75 -1.04
CA LYS A 181 -10.86 8.75 -2.05
C LYS A 181 -11.47 8.50 -3.43
N LEU A 182 -11.69 7.24 -3.81
CA LEU A 182 -12.39 6.88 -5.05
C LEU A 182 -13.89 7.23 -5.01
N GLU A 183 -14.59 6.90 -3.92
CA GLU A 183 -16.01 7.27 -3.78
C GLU A 183 -16.20 8.80 -3.73
N THR A 184 -15.31 9.54 -3.08
CA THR A 184 -15.31 11.02 -3.07
C THR A 184 -15.03 11.62 -4.45
N LYS A 185 -14.27 10.92 -5.32
CA LYS A 185 -14.08 11.30 -6.73
C LYS A 185 -15.25 10.89 -7.64
N GLY A 186 -16.29 10.25 -7.11
CA GLY A 186 -17.50 9.88 -7.86
C GLY A 186 -17.46 8.49 -8.53
N PHE A 187 -16.42 7.69 -8.31
CA PHE A 187 -16.32 6.36 -8.94
C PHE A 187 -17.38 5.39 -8.41
N GLY A 188 -17.99 4.65 -9.34
CA GLY A 188 -18.99 3.63 -9.03
C GLY A 188 -18.43 2.54 -8.11
N ARG A 189 -19.22 2.11 -7.12
CA ARG A 189 -18.77 1.10 -6.13
C ARG A 189 -18.35 -0.22 -6.75
N GLU A 190 -18.87 -0.57 -7.93
CA GLU A 190 -18.47 -1.78 -8.68
C GLU A 190 -17.03 -1.67 -9.19
N THR A 191 -16.63 -0.52 -9.74
CA THR A 191 -15.23 -0.20 -10.10
C THR A 191 -14.31 -0.29 -8.88
N ILE A 192 -14.75 0.23 -7.73
CA ILE A 192 -13.96 0.20 -6.49
C ILE A 192 -13.83 -1.24 -5.95
N MET A 193 -14.91 -2.04 -6.00
CA MET A 193 -14.89 -3.47 -5.64
C MET A 193 -13.96 -4.26 -6.55
N SER A 194 -14.00 -4.02 -7.87
CA SER A 194 -13.14 -4.66 -8.87
C SER A 194 -11.66 -4.27 -8.69
N SER A 195 -11.38 -2.99 -8.42
CA SER A 195 -10.05 -2.47 -8.12
C SER A 195 -9.45 -3.04 -6.84
N LEU A 196 -10.25 -3.24 -5.78
CA LEU A 196 -9.78 -3.74 -4.49
C LEU A 196 -9.95 -5.26 -4.27
N GLY A 197 -10.62 -5.98 -5.17
CA GLY A 197 -10.91 -7.41 -5.01
C GLY A 197 -11.83 -7.73 -3.82
N VAL A 198 -12.74 -6.82 -3.45
CA VAL A 198 -13.57 -6.92 -2.22
C VAL A 198 -15.07 -6.98 -2.50
N ASP A 199 -15.81 -7.61 -1.59
CA ASP A 199 -17.28 -7.66 -1.63
C ASP A 199 -17.94 -6.32 -1.20
N LYS A 200 -19.24 -6.17 -1.51
CA LYS A 200 -20.05 -4.97 -1.24
C LYS A 200 -20.13 -4.61 0.25
N ALA A 201 -20.14 -5.59 1.15
CA ALA A 201 -20.18 -5.39 2.59
C ALA A 201 -18.78 -5.11 3.18
N ALA A 202 -17.71 -5.68 2.61
CA ALA A 202 -16.33 -5.25 2.87
C ALA A 202 -16.14 -3.77 2.49
N LEU A 203 -16.42 -3.39 1.23
CA LEU A 203 -16.30 -2.01 0.77
C LEU A 203 -17.10 -1.02 1.65
N SER A 204 -18.35 -1.36 1.98
CA SER A 204 -19.20 -0.52 2.83
C SER A 204 -18.60 -0.31 4.24
N ARG A 205 -17.97 -1.34 4.83
CA ARG A 205 -17.27 -1.22 6.13
C ARG A 205 -15.99 -0.40 6.03
N MET A 206 -15.24 -0.54 4.93
CA MET A 206 -13.99 0.19 4.68
C MET A 206 -14.24 1.70 4.56
N ILE A 207 -15.26 2.09 3.78
CA ILE A 207 -15.69 3.48 3.62
C ILE A 207 -16.26 4.05 4.94
N ALA A 208 -17.09 3.29 5.66
CA ALA A 208 -17.67 3.73 6.92
C ALA A 208 -16.60 4.01 8.00
N LEU A 209 -15.52 3.23 8.03
CA LEU A 209 -14.39 3.47 8.94
C LEU A 209 -13.70 4.81 8.67
N VAL A 210 -13.33 5.08 7.41
CA VAL A 210 -12.64 6.32 7.02
C VAL A 210 -13.51 7.55 7.23
N ARG A 211 -14.84 7.43 7.12
CA ARG A 211 -15.77 8.53 7.44
C ARG A 211 -15.83 8.88 8.95
N ARG A 212 -15.36 8.00 9.84
CA ARG A 212 -15.32 8.23 11.30
C ARG A 212 -13.97 8.78 11.80
N VAL A 213 -12.86 8.38 11.16
CA VAL A 213 -11.50 8.86 11.50
C VAL A 213 -11.13 10.07 10.63
N PRO A 214 -10.70 11.21 11.19
CA PRO A 214 -10.31 12.38 10.39
C PRO A 214 -9.16 12.05 9.41
N SER A 215 -9.29 12.45 8.13
CA SER A 215 -8.25 12.26 7.10
C SER A 215 -6.85 12.68 7.54
N PRO A 216 -6.63 13.85 8.20
CA PRO A 216 -5.28 14.24 8.64
C PRO A 216 -4.68 13.27 9.67
N LEU A 217 -5.51 12.58 10.46
CA LEU A 217 -5.03 11.57 11.42
C LEU A 217 -4.63 10.27 10.71
N ILE A 218 -5.36 9.87 9.66
CA ILE A 218 -4.99 8.74 8.80
C ILE A 218 -3.66 9.03 8.09
N GLU A 219 -3.57 10.18 7.42
CA GLU A 219 -2.40 10.56 6.62
C GLU A 219 -1.15 10.81 7.48
N ALA A 220 -1.29 11.30 8.71
CA ALA A 220 -0.17 11.47 9.64
C ALA A 220 0.32 10.15 10.27
N ILE A 221 -0.59 9.22 10.58
CA ILE A 221 -0.21 7.87 11.07
C ILE A 221 0.48 7.07 9.97
N GLY A 222 -0.06 7.08 8.75
CA GLY A 222 0.46 6.30 7.61
C GLY A 222 -0.14 4.88 7.54
N PRO A 223 0.54 3.92 6.86
CA PRO A 223 0.01 2.58 6.60
C PRO A 223 -0.22 1.72 7.85
N ALA A 224 0.59 1.87 8.90
CA ALA A 224 0.52 1.11 10.15
C ALA A 224 0.24 -0.40 9.93
N PRO A 225 1.10 -1.12 9.16
CA PRO A 225 0.81 -2.47 8.65
C PRO A 225 0.55 -3.50 9.75
N SER A 226 1.09 -3.32 10.97
CA SER A 226 0.81 -4.21 12.11
C SER A 226 -0.63 -4.09 12.64
N PHE A 227 -1.39 -3.06 12.24
CA PHE A 227 -2.67 -2.70 12.83
C PHE A 227 -3.84 -2.92 11.88
N GLY A 228 -4.50 -4.07 12.02
CA GLY A 228 -5.70 -4.44 11.26
C GLY A 228 -7.00 -3.77 11.72
N ARG A 229 -8.10 -4.17 11.07
CA ARG A 229 -9.47 -3.62 11.22
C ARG A 229 -9.89 -3.26 12.65
N GLN A 230 -9.66 -4.15 13.62
CA GLN A 230 -10.15 -3.95 14.98
C GLN A 230 -9.50 -2.73 15.65
N ARG A 231 -8.19 -2.55 15.50
CA ARG A 231 -7.46 -1.45 16.16
C ARG A 231 -7.80 -0.10 15.54
N TRP A 232 -7.99 -0.05 14.22
CA TRP A 232 -8.53 1.15 13.56
C TRP A 232 -9.98 1.46 13.94
N ALA A 233 -10.82 0.44 14.19
CA ALA A 233 -12.16 0.65 14.73
C ALA A 233 -12.11 1.21 16.16
N GLU A 234 -11.24 0.69 17.04
CA GLU A 234 -11.02 1.26 18.39
C GLU A 234 -10.60 2.74 18.32
N ILE A 235 -9.74 3.14 17.38
CA ILE A 235 -9.43 4.57 17.15
C ILE A 235 -10.67 5.34 16.68
N ALA A 236 -11.43 4.82 15.71
CA ALA A 236 -12.63 5.44 15.20
C ALA A 236 -13.68 5.71 16.29
N ASP A 237 -13.91 4.73 17.17
CA ASP A 237 -14.79 4.86 18.34
C ASP A 237 -14.26 5.93 19.32
N MET A 238 -12.95 5.95 19.59
CA MET A 238 -12.35 6.93 20.50
C MET A 238 -12.30 8.37 19.96
N VAL A 239 -12.28 8.57 18.64
CA VAL A 239 -12.30 9.92 18.03
C VAL A 239 -13.70 10.44 17.68
N GLU A 240 -14.77 9.72 18.02
CA GLU A 240 -16.13 10.30 18.05
C GLU A 240 -16.26 11.34 19.18
N GLU A 241 -15.54 11.16 20.30
CA GLU A 241 -15.44 12.17 21.35
C GLU A 241 -14.62 13.38 20.88
N ARG A 242 -15.25 14.57 20.83
CA ARG A 242 -14.62 15.81 20.31
C ARG A 242 -13.33 16.18 21.03
N ALA A 243 -13.25 16.00 22.35
CA ALA A 243 -12.04 16.33 23.12
C ALA A 243 -10.86 15.43 22.73
N LYS A 244 -11.08 14.11 22.66
CA LYS A 244 -10.09 13.13 22.17
C LYS A 244 -9.68 13.37 20.73
N ARG A 245 -10.63 13.70 19.84
CA ARG A 245 -10.34 14.07 18.44
C ARG A 245 -9.39 15.26 18.36
N MET A 246 -9.65 16.34 19.10
CA MET A 246 -8.78 17.52 19.13
C MET A 246 -7.40 17.20 19.74
N ARG A 247 -7.34 16.35 20.77
CA ARG A 247 -6.08 15.91 21.39
C ARG A 247 -5.19 15.15 20.39
N ALA A 248 -5.76 14.20 19.65
CA ALA A 248 -5.05 13.45 18.61
C ALA A 248 -4.62 14.35 17.44
N LEU A 249 -5.50 15.24 16.97
CA LEU A 249 -5.18 16.18 15.88
C LEU A 249 -4.10 17.22 16.26
N LYS A 250 -3.94 17.56 17.54
CA LYS A 250 -2.79 18.35 18.00
C LYS A 250 -1.50 17.51 18.04
N HIS A 251 -1.57 16.28 18.56
CA HIS A 251 -0.36 15.46 18.79
C HIS A 251 0.34 15.02 17.49
N VAL A 252 -0.38 14.94 16.36
CA VAL A 252 0.24 14.69 15.04
C VAL A 252 1.10 15.86 14.52
N GLU A 253 1.06 17.02 15.18
CA GLU A 253 1.90 18.16 14.86
C GLU A 253 3.29 18.09 15.53
N ASP A 254 3.44 17.29 16.59
CA ASP A 254 4.65 17.20 17.38
C ASP A 254 5.81 16.54 16.60
N ALA A 255 7.04 17.05 16.82
CA ALA A 255 8.22 16.63 16.06
C ALA A 255 8.57 15.13 16.27
N ASP A 256 8.51 14.66 17.52
CA ASP A 256 8.81 13.26 17.87
C ASP A 256 7.83 12.27 17.21
N PHE A 257 6.55 12.66 17.11
CA PHE A 257 5.54 11.88 16.40
C PHE A 257 5.88 11.76 14.90
N ARG A 258 6.29 12.87 14.27
CA ARG A 258 6.67 12.88 12.85
C ARG A 258 7.96 12.10 12.59
N ALA A 259 8.90 12.09 13.53
CA ALA A 259 10.14 11.31 13.45
C ALA A 259 9.91 9.78 13.60
N ALA A 260 8.84 9.36 14.29
CA ALA A 260 8.53 7.94 14.49
C ALA A 260 8.08 7.23 13.20
N ARG A 261 8.37 5.92 13.10
CA ARG A 261 7.84 5.03 12.03
C ARG A 261 6.33 4.79 12.19
N SER A 262 5.64 4.44 11.10
CA SER A 262 4.17 4.41 11.02
C SER A 262 3.47 3.54 12.09
N ASP A 263 3.96 2.34 12.38
CA ASP A 263 3.40 1.49 13.46
C ASP A 263 3.57 2.13 14.85
N ALA A 264 4.69 2.82 15.11
CA ALA A 264 4.91 3.54 16.35
C ALA A 264 3.98 4.76 16.46
N ARG A 265 3.77 5.49 15.36
CA ARG A 265 2.77 6.58 15.28
C ARG A 265 1.36 6.09 15.61
N PHE A 266 0.95 4.94 15.08
CA PHE A 266 -0.34 4.33 15.44
C PHE A 266 -0.42 4.09 16.95
N GLN A 267 0.58 3.43 17.53
CA GLN A 267 0.59 3.07 18.94
C GLN A 267 0.58 4.31 19.87
N ILE A 268 1.34 5.36 19.53
CA ILE A 268 1.37 6.64 20.25
C ILE A 268 -0.04 7.26 20.31
N ILE A 269 -0.74 7.38 19.17
CA ILE A 269 -2.11 7.93 19.13
C ILE A 269 -3.09 7.01 19.87
N PHE A 270 -2.95 5.70 19.72
CA PHE A 270 -3.81 4.71 20.38
C PHE A 270 -3.75 4.81 21.91
N ASP A 271 -2.54 4.94 22.48
CA ASP A 271 -2.36 5.10 23.93
C ASP A 271 -2.79 6.50 24.41
N LEU A 272 -2.49 7.57 23.66
CA LEU A 272 -2.99 8.92 23.92
C LEU A 272 -4.53 8.98 24.02
N LEU A 273 -5.23 8.21 23.19
CA LEU A 273 -6.69 8.09 23.16
C LEU A 273 -7.25 7.16 24.26
N LYS A 274 -6.48 6.13 24.67
CA LYS A 274 -6.81 5.25 25.81
C LYS A 274 -6.59 5.90 27.17
N ILE A 275 -5.71 6.90 27.27
CA ILE A 275 -5.64 7.78 28.44
C ILE A 275 -6.91 8.63 28.49
N SER A 276 -7.93 8.09 29.17
CA SER A 276 -9.10 8.83 29.65
C SER A 276 -8.67 9.96 30.60
N LYS A 277 -9.61 10.84 30.96
CA LYS A 277 -9.39 11.94 31.91
C LYS A 277 -8.71 11.47 33.20
N ASP A 278 -8.00 12.39 33.84
CA ASP A 278 -7.01 12.15 34.89
C ASP A 278 -7.42 11.09 35.92
N LYS A 279 -6.43 10.31 36.37
CA LYS A 279 -6.61 9.44 37.54
C LYS A 279 -7.10 10.32 38.68
N PRO A 280 -8.33 10.09 39.21
CA PRO A 280 -8.93 10.98 40.18
C PRO A 280 -8.00 11.13 41.37
N ARG A 281 -7.79 12.36 41.85
CA ARG A 281 -6.90 12.62 42.98
C ARG A 281 -7.56 12.08 44.25
N VAL A 282 -7.26 10.83 44.57
CA VAL A 282 -7.68 10.16 45.80
C VAL A 282 -6.68 10.51 46.89
N THR A 283 -7.04 11.48 47.73
CA THR A 283 -6.27 11.86 48.91
C THR A 283 -6.98 11.28 50.13
N ALA A 284 -6.28 10.47 50.93
CA ALA A 284 -6.76 10.12 52.27
C ALA A 284 -6.62 11.35 53.16
N TRP A 285 -7.71 11.79 53.79
CA TRP A 285 -7.66 12.85 54.79
C TRP A 285 -7.33 12.21 56.13
N THR A 286 -6.14 12.53 56.65
CA THR A 286 -5.64 12.03 57.94
C THR A 286 -5.70 13.16 58.95
N ALA A 287 -6.36 12.92 60.08
CA ALA A 287 -6.43 13.84 61.20
C ALA A 287 -5.10 13.88 61.98
N PRO A 288 -4.85 14.92 62.81
CA PRO A 288 -3.62 15.04 63.60
C PRO A 288 -3.37 13.89 64.61
N ASP A 289 -4.39 13.07 64.90
CA ASP A 289 -4.29 11.87 65.73
C ASP A 289 -3.81 10.62 64.96
N GLY A 290 -3.55 10.74 63.65
CA GLY A 290 -3.15 9.64 62.77
C GLY A 290 -4.30 8.81 62.21
N THR A 291 -5.55 9.09 62.56
CA THR A 291 -6.72 8.42 61.98
C THR A 291 -7.03 8.98 60.58
N SER A 292 -7.52 8.13 59.66
CA SER A 292 -7.94 8.57 58.32
C SER A 292 -9.46 8.39 58.11
N PRO A 293 -10.32 9.22 58.74
CA PRO A 293 -11.77 9.00 58.73
C PRO A 293 -12.43 9.27 57.37
N ALA A 294 -11.76 9.96 56.44
CA ALA A 294 -12.32 10.33 55.14
C ALA A 294 -11.34 10.11 53.98
N LYS A 295 -11.89 9.81 52.79
CA LYS A 295 -11.18 9.78 51.51
C LYS A 295 -11.79 10.82 50.60
N ILE A 296 -10.99 11.78 50.18
CA ILE A 296 -11.38 12.81 49.21
C ILE A 296 -11.00 12.30 47.83
N LYS A 297 -11.97 12.17 46.93
CA LYS A 297 -11.79 11.80 45.53
C LYS A 297 -12.23 12.99 44.67
N GLU A 298 -11.25 13.71 44.16
CA GLU A 298 -11.44 14.83 43.25
C GLU A 298 -11.48 14.35 41.79
N THR A 299 -12.36 14.96 40.99
CA THR A 299 -12.51 14.79 39.53
C THR A 299 -12.92 16.13 38.92
N ASP A 300 -12.63 16.34 37.63
CA ASP A 300 -12.93 17.54 36.84
C ASP A 300 -14.37 18.10 36.97
N THR A 301 -15.31 17.28 37.42
CA THR A 301 -16.74 17.60 37.54
C THR A 301 -17.32 17.43 38.95
N ALA A 302 -16.56 16.87 39.91
CA ALA A 302 -17.06 16.59 41.25
C ALA A 302 -15.94 16.31 42.27
N LEU A 303 -16.06 16.92 43.46
CA LEU A 303 -15.31 16.55 44.66
C LEU A 303 -16.18 15.62 45.52
N ASN A 304 -15.73 14.40 45.77
CA ASN A 304 -16.46 13.38 46.51
C ASN A 304 -15.74 13.11 47.84
N ILE A 305 -16.41 13.27 48.98
CA ILE A 305 -15.86 12.92 50.31
C ILE A 305 -16.56 11.65 50.80
N ALA A 306 -15.79 10.57 50.97
CA ALA A 306 -16.28 9.28 51.44
C ALA A 306 -15.73 8.96 52.84
N PHE A 307 -16.60 8.88 53.83
CA PHE A 307 -16.25 8.57 55.22
C PHE A 307 -16.22 7.06 55.48
N ASP A 308 -15.22 6.54 56.20
CA ASP A 308 -15.14 5.10 56.51
C ASP A 308 -16.10 4.73 57.64
N LYS A 309 -16.93 3.70 57.43
CA LYS A 309 -17.87 3.20 58.46
C LYS A 309 -17.19 2.62 59.71
N ARG A 310 -15.89 2.29 59.66
CA ARG A 310 -15.13 1.73 60.79
C ARG A 310 -14.57 2.77 61.76
N GLY A 311 -14.55 4.06 61.40
CA GLY A 311 -14.03 5.12 62.27
C GLY A 311 -14.48 6.53 61.91
N GLY A 312 -14.74 6.82 60.63
CA GLY A 312 -15.27 8.10 60.16
C GLY A 312 -16.79 8.27 60.24
N ALA A 313 -17.57 7.24 60.61
CA ALA A 313 -19.03 7.29 60.59
C ALA A 313 -19.63 8.45 61.41
N GLN A 314 -19.15 8.63 62.65
CA GLN A 314 -19.62 9.72 63.52
C GLN A 314 -19.16 11.10 63.02
N PHE A 315 -17.97 11.17 62.41
CA PHE A 315 -17.44 12.40 61.80
C PHE A 315 -18.22 12.79 60.55
N GLY A 316 -18.58 11.84 59.68
CA GLY A 316 -19.45 12.08 58.52
C GLY A 316 -20.80 12.67 58.93
N ALA A 317 -21.46 12.08 59.94
CA ALA A 317 -22.70 12.62 60.50
C ALA A 317 -22.53 13.94 61.27
N PHE A 318 -21.31 14.33 61.66
CA PHE A 318 -21.02 15.68 62.16
C PHE A 318 -20.86 16.67 61.01
N VAL A 319 -20.09 16.32 59.97
CA VAL A 319 -19.89 17.13 58.76
C VAL A 319 -21.22 17.41 58.07
N GLU A 320 -22.07 16.39 57.88
CA GLU A 320 -23.43 16.51 57.29
C GLU A 320 -24.26 17.61 57.98
N ARG A 321 -24.34 17.59 59.31
CA ARG A 321 -25.04 18.62 60.12
C ARG A 321 -24.35 19.98 60.11
N LYS A 322 -23.09 20.06 59.67
CA LYS A 322 -22.30 21.29 59.56
C LYS A 322 -22.21 21.86 58.14
N LEU A 323 -22.62 21.12 57.10
CA LEU A 323 -22.56 21.57 55.71
C LEU A 323 -23.25 22.93 55.49
N LEU A 324 -24.39 23.17 56.13
CA LEU A 324 -25.09 24.46 56.04
C LEU A 324 -24.27 25.60 56.65
N THR A 325 -23.70 25.41 57.85
CA THR A 325 -22.84 26.41 58.50
C THR A 325 -21.57 26.67 57.68
N LEU A 326 -20.92 25.62 57.18
CA LEU A 326 -19.72 25.72 56.34
C LEU A 326 -20.01 26.46 55.02
N PHE A 327 -21.21 26.27 54.44
CA PHE A 327 -21.64 27.00 53.25
C PHE A 327 -21.92 28.48 53.55
N GLU A 328 -22.54 28.79 54.70
CA GLU A 328 -22.72 30.18 55.14
C GLU A 328 -21.41 30.89 55.49
N GLU A 329 -20.44 30.17 56.08
CA GLU A 329 -19.09 30.66 56.35
C GLU A 329 -18.34 30.92 55.04
N PHE A 330 -18.33 29.95 54.11
CA PHE A 330 -17.76 30.10 52.77
C PHE A 330 -18.32 31.30 52.00
N ARG A 331 -19.65 31.52 52.03
CA ARG A 331 -20.26 32.70 51.40
C ARG A 331 -19.81 34.02 52.03
N LYS A 332 -19.66 34.08 53.35
CA LYS A 332 -19.16 35.27 54.07
C LYS A 332 -17.69 35.57 53.76
N GLU A 333 -16.87 34.53 53.53
CA GLU A 333 -15.46 34.70 53.16
C GLU A 333 -15.26 35.00 51.66
N THR A 334 -16.12 34.48 50.78
CA THR A 334 -15.94 34.56 49.31
C THR A 334 -16.71 35.72 48.67
N GLY A 335 -17.82 36.17 49.27
CA GLY A 335 -18.54 37.40 48.87
C GLY A 335 -19.75 37.21 47.93
N ASP A 336 -20.09 35.98 47.56
CA ASP A 336 -21.28 35.60 46.76
C ASP A 336 -22.54 35.33 47.61
#